data_AF-A0A956H389-F1
#
_entry.id   AF-A0A956H389-F1
#
_cell.length_a   1.000
_cell.length_b   1.000
_cell.length_c   1.000
_cell.angle_alpha   90.00
_cell.angle_beta   90.00
_cell.angle_gamma   90.00
#
_symmetry.space_group_name_H-M   'P 1'
#
loop_
_entity.id
_entity.type
_entity.pdbx_description
1 polymer ?
#
loop_
_entity_poly.entity_id
_entity_poly.type
_entity_poly.pdbx_seq_one_letter_code
_entity_poly.pdbx_strand_id
1 'polypeptide(L)'
;MELEDEAPADLEDDLADEKREALAVLQGILTGEAMPEETIAALEEADPTLVYFILKYVKKHYHRDHDDYELMKSRLSEIKNTARSLTRRAKDGEGDPVVEWFESNHRYSDLSPELFIDLIVDKLEG
;
A
#
# COMPACT_ATOMS: atom_id res chain seq x y z
N MET A 1 5.31 -38.30 -4.99
CA MET A 1 6.05 -37.46 -5.94
C MET A 1 5.19 -36.22 -6.04
N GLU A 2 5.51 -35.27 -5.16
CA GLU A 2 4.83 -33.99 -5.06
C GLU A 2 5.10 -33.24 -6.37
N LEU A 3 4.04 -32.75 -7.00
CA LEU A 3 4.14 -31.81 -8.10
C LEU A 3 4.48 -30.49 -7.43
N GLU A 4 5.75 -30.10 -7.48
CA GLU A 4 6.16 -28.73 -7.17
C GLU A 4 5.46 -27.85 -8.21
N ASP A 5 4.47 -27.08 -7.73
CA ASP A 5 3.76 -26.05 -8.48
C ASP A 5 4.74 -24.88 -8.63
N GLU A 6 5.70 -25.01 -9.56
CA GLU A 6 6.52 -23.88 -10.00
C GLU A 6 5.60 -22.96 -10.81
N ALA A 7 5.27 -21.81 -10.22
CA ALA A 7 4.60 -20.75 -10.95
C ALA A 7 5.41 -20.42 -12.22
N PRO A 8 4.77 -20.20 -13.38
CA PRO A 8 5.49 -19.83 -14.58
C PRO A 8 6.27 -18.53 -14.32
N ALA A 9 7.56 -18.51 -14.70
CA ALA A 9 8.49 -17.41 -14.44
C ALA A 9 7.96 -16.01 -14.82
N ASP A 10 7.09 -15.93 -15.82
CA ASP A 10 6.46 -14.67 -16.24
C ASP A 10 5.54 -14.07 -15.15
N LEU A 11 4.86 -14.90 -14.35
CA LEU A 11 4.02 -14.44 -13.24
C LEU A 11 4.83 -14.01 -12.02
N GLU A 12 5.99 -14.65 -11.78
CA GLU A 12 6.89 -14.26 -10.70
C GLU A 12 7.52 -12.89 -10.96
N ASP A 13 7.85 -12.59 -12.23
CA ASP A 13 8.38 -11.29 -12.64
C ASP A 13 7.32 -10.18 -12.51
N ASP A 14 6.07 -10.43 -12.94
CA ASP A 14 4.96 -9.47 -12.82
C ASP A 14 4.68 -9.12 -11.34
N LEU A 15 4.64 -10.13 -10.46
CA LEU A 15 4.44 -9.94 -9.02
C LEU A 15 5.60 -9.15 -8.37
N ALA A 16 6.83 -9.44 -8.77
CA ALA A 16 8.00 -8.74 -8.27
C ALA A 16 8.01 -7.26 -8.71
N ASP A 17 7.52 -6.98 -9.91
CA ASP A 17 7.37 -5.63 -10.44
C ASP A 17 6.28 -4.86 -9.67
N GLU A 18 5.13 -5.48 -9.41
CA GLU A 18 4.06 -4.86 -8.63
C GLU A 18 4.48 -4.55 -7.19
N LYS A 19 5.17 -5.49 -6.52
CA LYS A 19 5.75 -5.24 -5.17
C LYS A 19 6.71 -4.06 -5.19
N ARG A 20 7.57 -3.98 -6.21
CA ARG A 20 8.57 -2.92 -6.34
C ARG A 20 7.90 -1.55 -6.54
N GLU A 21 6.89 -1.49 -7.40
CA GLU A 21 6.14 -0.26 -7.65
C GLU A 21 5.37 0.19 -6.42
N ALA A 22 4.63 -0.72 -5.78
CA ALA A 22 3.87 -0.43 -4.57
C ALA A 22 4.77 0.05 -3.41
N LEU A 23 5.94 -0.58 -3.25
CA LEU A 23 6.94 -0.16 -2.26
C LEU A 23 7.53 1.21 -2.60
N ALA A 24 7.86 1.47 -3.86
CA ALA A 24 8.38 2.77 -4.29
C ALA A 24 7.38 3.90 -4.02
N VAL A 25 6.09 3.66 -4.30
CA VAL A 25 5.01 4.61 -3.98
C VAL A 25 4.91 4.86 -2.48
N LEU A 26 4.86 3.79 -1.68
CA LEU A 26 4.79 3.93 -0.23
C LEU A 26 6.00 4.71 0.31
N GLN A 27 7.22 4.31 -0.06
CA GLN A 27 8.44 5.00 0.35
C GLN A 27 8.45 6.46 -0.11
N GLY A 28 8.01 6.76 -1.33
CA GLY A 28 7.87 8.13 -1.84
C GLY A 28 6.96 9.01 -0.98
N ILE A 29 5.87 8.45 -0.45
CA ILE A 29 4.99 9.14 0.51
C ILE A 29 5.71 9.36 1.85
N LEU A 30 6.40 8.34 2.34
CA LEU A 30 7.09 8.35 3.65
C LEU A 30 8.30 9.30 3.67
N THR A 31 9.09 9.35 2.61
CA THR A 31 10.25 10.25 2.50
C THR A 31 9.84 11.62 1.99
N GLY A 32 8.78 11.70 1.18
CA GLY A 32 8.34 12.92 0.48
C GLY A 32 9.26 13.29 -0.68
N GLU A 33 10.05 12.32 -1.16
CA GLU A 33 10.94 12.50 -2.31
C GLU A 33 10.20 12.33 -3.64
N ALA A 34 9.07 11.61 -3.65
CA ALA A 34 8.23 11.48 -4.84
C ALA A 34 7.38 12.72 -5.05
N MET A 35 7.21 13.14 -6.31
CA MET A 35 6.28 14.23 -6.60
C MET A 35 4.83 13.78 -6.31
N PRO A 36 3.97 14.67 -5.79
CA PRO A 36 2.57 14.32 -5.53
C PRO A 36 1.85 13.78 -6.77
N GLU A 37 2.16 14.32 -7.95
CA GLU A 37 1.54 13.91 -9.22
C GLU A 37 1.90 12.47 -9.61
N GLU A 38 3.17 12.07 -9.45
CA GLU A 38 3.65 10.71 -9.72
C GLU A 38 3.03 9.71 -8.74
N THR A 39 2.98 10.08 -7.46
CA THR A 39 2.34 9.27 -6.41
C THR A 39 0.85 9.08 -6.71
N ILE A 40 0.17 10.14 -7.14
CA ILE A 40 -1.26 10.09 -7.44
C ILE A 40 -1.50 9.21 -8.67
N ALA A 41 -0.74 9.38 -9.75
CA ALA A 41 -0.89 8.59 -10.96
C ALA A 41 -0.73 7.08 -10.68
N ALA A 42 0.33 6.69 -9.95
CA ALA A 42 0.55 5.30 -9.58
C ALA A 42 -0.61 4.72 -8.73
N LEU A 43 -1.12 5.49 -7.75
CA LEU A 43 -2.26 5.07 -6.93
C LEU A 43 -3.60 5.06 -7.70
N GLU A 44 -3.73 5.79 -8.80
CA GLU A 44 -4.95 5.75 -9.62
C GLU A 44 -5.03 4.47 -10.46
N GLU A 45 -3.88 3.93 -10.86
CA GLU A 45 -3.75 2.69 -11.63
C GLU A 45 -3.77 1.44 -10.72
N ALA A 46 -3.20 1.53 -9.51
CA ALA A 46 -3.12 0.44 -8.54
C ALA A 46 -4.47 -0.11 -8.07
N ASP A 47 -4.53 -1.38 -7.65
CA ASP A 47 -5.72 -2.01 -7.08
C ASP A 47 -6.37 -1.17 -5.94
N PRO A 48 -7.72 -1.01 -5.89
CA PRO A 48 -8.37 -0.21 -4.86
C PRO A 48 -8.06 -0.63 -3.41
N THR A 49 -7.89 -1.92 -3.17
CA THR A 49 -7.52 -2.49 -1.87
C THR A 49 -6.08 -2.14 -1.51
N LEU A 50 -5.15 -2.19 -2.48
CA LEU A 50 -3.78 -1.73 -2.28
C LEU A 50 -3.72 -0.23 -1.94
N VAL A 51 -4.51 0.59 -2.63
CA VAL A 51 -4.62 2.04 -2.33
C VAL A 51 -5.14 2.27 -0.91
N TYR A 52 -6.16 1.52 -0.49
CA TYR A 52 -6.65 1.56 0.88
C TYR A 52 -5.52 1.24 1.87
N PHE A 53 -4.81 0.15 1.65
CA PHE A 53 -3.73 -0.32 2.51
C PHE A 53 -2.61 0.70 2.65
N ILE A 54 -2.12 1.28 1.55
CA ILE A 54 -1.05 2.29 1.56
C ILE A 54 -1.46 3.53 2.40
N LEU A 55 -2.66 4.07 2.15
CA LEU A 55 -3.16 5.24 2.89
C LEU A 55 -3.41 4.91 4.37
N LYS A 56 -3.90 3.70 4.67
CA LYS A 56 -4.17 3.24 6.03
C LYS A 56 -2.87 2.99 6.80
N TYR A 57 -1.86 2.42 6.15
CA TYR A 57 -0.53 2.19 6.72
C TYR A 57 0.07 3.51 7.20
N VAL A 58 0.18 4.52 6.35
CA VAL A 58 0.77 5.82 6.73
C VAL A 58 0.00 6.43 7.91
N LYS A 59 -1.33 6.37 7.87
CA LYS A 59 -2.19 6.92 8.95
C LYS A 59 -2.04 6.19 10.29
N LYS A 60 -1.80 4.88 10.28
CA LYS A 60 -1.80 4.03 11.47
C LYS A 60 -0.41 3.79 12.05
N HIS A 61 0.60 3.70 11.18
CA HIS A 61 2.00 3.57 11.54
C HIS A 61 2.50 4.86 12.19
N TYR A 62 2.20 6.01 11.57
CA TYR A 62 2.54 7.33 12.10
C TYR A 62 1.36 7.87 12.90
N HIS A 63 1.12 7.31 14.09
CA HIS A 63 0.12 7.82 15.03
C HIS A 63 0.63 9.04 15.80
N ARG A 64 -0.25 9.70 16.56
CA ARG A 64 0.02 10.97 17.26
C ARG A 64 1.25 11.00 18.19
N ASP A 65 1.75 9.83 18.59
CA ASP A 65 2.90 9.70 19.50
C ASP A 65 4.20 9.39 18.73
N HIS A 66 4.15 9.32 17.39
CA HIS A 66 5.30 9.17 16.50
C HIS A 66 5.87 10.56 16.15
N ASP A 67 7.19 10.69 16.13
CA ASP A 67 7.88 11.98 15.91
C ASP A 67 7.45 12.65 14.58
N ASP A 68 7.32 11.85 13.51
CA ASP A 68 6.90 12.33 12.18
C ASP A 68 5.38 12.50 11.98
N TYR A 69 4.56 12.43 13.04
CA TYR A 69 3.09 12.46 12.92
C TYR A 69 2.56 13.66 12.14
N GLU A 70 2.96 14.89 12.52
CA GLU A 70 2.44 16.10 11.88
C GLU A 70 2.89 16.22 10.42
N LEU A 71 4.10 15.74 10.10
CA LEU A 71 4.60 15.68 8.73
C LEU A 71 3.75 14.73 7.88
N MET A 72 3.56 13.48 8.33
CA MET A 72 2.76 12.49 7.61
C MET A 72 1.29 12.89 7.47
N LYS A 73 0.72 13.47 8.53
CA LYS A 73 -0.64 14.01 8.51
C LYS A 73 -0.80 15.11 7.47
N SER A 74 0.16 16.02 7.33
CA SER A 74 0.13 17.06 6.30
C SER A 74 0.18 16.45 4.90
N ARG A 75 1.10 15.52 4.65
CA ARG A 75 1.22 14.85 3.33
C ARG A 75 -0.04 14.07 2.95
N LEU A 76 -0.60 13.30 3.88
CA LEU A 76 -1.87 12.62 3.65
C LEU A 76 -3.00 13.62 3.37
N SER A 77 -3.00 14.79 4.03
CA SER A 77 -3.98 15.82 3.74
C SER A 77 -3.83 16.38 2.32
N GLU A 78 -2.59 16.59 1.87
CA GLU A 78 -2.30 17.06 0.52
C GLU A 78 -2.78 16.05 -0.54
N ILE A 79 -2.40 14.78 -0.41
CA ILE A 79 -2.84 13.70 -1.33
C ILE A 79 -4.37 13.66 -1.43
N LYS A 80 -5.08 13.66 -0.28
CA LYS A 80 -6.55 13.63 -0.27
C LYS A 80 -7.20 14.87 -0.85
N ASN A 81 -6.56 16.04 -0.72
CA ASN A 81 -7.08 17.30 -1.25
C ASN A 81 -6.85 17.39 -2.76
N THR A 82 -5.72 16.90 -3.25
CA THR A 82 -5.34 16.91 -4.67
C THR A 82 -6.13 15.86 -5.45
N ALA A 83 -6.31 14.66 -4.90
CA ALA A 83 -6.96 13.54 -5.60
C ALA A 83 -8.13 12.96 -4.79
N ARG A 84 -9.32 13.54 -4.99
CA ARG A 84 -10.57 12.99 -4.42
C ARG A 84 -10.91 11.60 -4.97
N SER A 85 -10.46 11.30 -6.19
CA SER A 85 -10.53 9.98 -6.83
C SER A 85 -9.90 8.91 -5.94
N LEU A 86 -8.69 9.15 -5.40
CA LEU A 86 -8.00 8.21 -4.52
C LEU A 86 -8.76 7.94 -3.22
N THR A 87 -9.39 8.96 -2.63
CA THR A 87 -10.20 8.75 -1.42
C THR A 87 -11.41 7.86 -1.70
N ARG A 88 -12.02 8.01 -2.88
CA ARG A 88 -13.11 7.13 -3.30
C ARG A 88 -12.62 5.72 -3.59
N ARG A 89 -11.51 5.59 -4.31
CA ARG A 89 -10.89 4.31 -4.65
C ARG A 89 -10.51 3.52 -3.40
N ALA A 90 -9.83 4.15 -2.44
CA ALA A 90 -9.52 3.54 -1.14
C ALA A 90 -10.79 3.09 -0.39
N LYS A 91 -11.88 3.84 -0.50
CA LYS A 91 -13.15 3.45 0.11
C LYS A 91 -13.76 2.23 -0.58
N ASP A 92 -13.60 2.12 -1.91
CA ASP A 92 -14.08 0.98 -2.67
C ASP A 92 -13.29 -0.30 -2.31
N GLY A 93 -11.98 -0.18 -2.02
CA GLY A 93 -11.15 -1.30 -1.55
C GLY A 93 -11.30 -1.67 -0.07
N GLU A 94 -11.85 -0.80 0.78
CA GLU A 94 -12.03 -1.06 2.22
C GLU A 94 -12.90 -2.30 2.51
N GLY A 95 -13.80 -2.66 1.60
CA GLY A 95 -14.70 -3.81 1.74
C GLY A 95 -14.12 -5.15 1.31
N ASP A 96 -12.85 -5.20 0.89
CA ASP A 96 -12.22 -6.42 0.40
C ASP A 96 -11.94 -7.41 1.55
N PRO A 97 -12.19 -8.73 1.38
CA PRO A 97 -11.87 -9.74 2.40
C PRO A 97 -10.41 -9.76 2.86
N VAL A 98 -9.48 -9.34 2.01
CA VAL A 98 -8.05 -9.21 2.35
C VAL A 98 -7.84 -8.16 3.45
N VAL A 99 -8.65 -7.09 3.47
CA VAL A 99 -8.61 -6.08 4.54
C VAL A 99 -8.96 -6.69 5.88
N GLU A 100 -10.06 -7.45 5.95
CA GLU A 100 -10.48 -8.11 7.20
C GLU A 100 -9.43 -9.12 7.66
N TRP A 101 -8.89 -9.93 6.73
CA TRP A 101 -7.82 -10.86 7.02
C TRP A 101 -6.60 -10.13 7.60
N PHE A 102 -6.13 -9.07 6.95
CA PHE A 102 -4.95 -8.35 7.40
C PHE A 102 -5.17 -7.72 8.78
N GLU A 103 -6.26 -6.98 8.97
CA GLU A 103 -6.55 -6.27 10.22
C GLU A 103 -6.84 -7.22 11.40
N SER A 104 -7.19 -8.48 11.12
CA SER A 104 -7.36 -9.52 12.14
C SER A 104 -6.05 -10.19 12.57
N ASN A 105 -5.03 -10.20 11.69
CA ASN A 105 -3.79 -10.95 11.91
C ASN A 105 -2.56 -10.05 12.15
N HIS A 106 -2.62 -8.80 11.70
CA HIS A 106 -1.48 -7.89 11.68
C HIS A 106 -1.83 -6.51 12.23
N ARG A 107 -0.82 -5.80 12.72
CA ARG A 107 -0.93 -4.41 13.14
C ARG A 107 0.00 -3.57 12.28
N TYR A 108 -0.53 -2.51 11.68
CA TYR A 108 0.22 -1.61 10.80
C TYR A 108 1.50 -1.03 11.45
N SER A 109 1.48 -0.78 12.76
CA SER A 109 2.63 -0.24 13.52
C SER A 109 3.79 -1.24 13.67
N ASP A 110 3.53 -2.52 13.48
CA ASP A 110 4.47 -3.59 13.82
C ASP A 110 5.24 -4.08 12.58
N LEU A 111 4.89 -3.58 11.39
CA LEU A 111 5.47 -3.97 10.10
C LEU A 111 6.36 -2.85 9.56
N SER A 112 7.46 -3.24 8.90
CA SER A 112 8.20 -2.33 8.03
C SER A 112 7.45 -2.13 6.70
N PRO A 113 7.73 -1.06 5.94
CA PRO A 113 7.13 -0.83 4.63
C PRO A 113 7.31 -2.02 3.68
N GLU A 114 8.49 -2.64 3.67
CA GLU A 114 8.83 -3.76 2.80
C GLU A 114 7.98 -4.98 3.14
N LEU A 115 7.96 -5.40 4.41
CA LEU A 115 7.18 -6.54 4.85
C LEU A 115 5.67 -6.30 4.69
N PHE A 116 5.22 -5.06 4.88
CA PHE A 116 3.84 -4.70 4.67
C PHE A 116 3.42 -4.88 3.20
N ILE A 117 4.19 -4.34 2.25
CA ILE A 117 3.87 -4.45 0.82
C ILE A 117 3.95 -5.91 0.36
N ASP A 118 4.98 -6.63 0.79
CA ASP A 118 5.17 -8.04 0.47
C ASP A 118 3.93 -8.86 0.85
N LEU A 119 3.47 -8.74 2.11
CA LEU A 119 2.28 -9.44 2.62
C LEU A 119 0.99 -9.08 1.89
N ILE A 120 0.79 -7.81 1.53
CA ILE A 120 -0.45 -7.37 0.89
C ILE A 120 -0.50 -7.79 -0.57
N VAL A 121 0.58 -7.57 -1.32
CA VAL A 121 0.62 -7.89 -2.75
C VAL A 121 0.56 -9.41 -2.96
N ASP A 122 1.28 -10.20 -2.15
CA ASP A 122 1.14 -11.67 -2.17
C ASP A 122 -0.29 -12.13 -1.91
N LYS A 123 -1.04 -11.37 -1.10
CA LYS A 123 -2.40 -11.75 -0.75
C LYS A 123 -3.44 -11.34 -1.79
N LEU A 124 -3.15 -10.33 -2.61
CA LEU A 124 -4.04 -9.86 -3.68
C LEU A 124 -3.88 -10.70 -4.95
N GLU A 125 -2.66 -11.13 -5.26
CA GLU A 125 -2.34 -11.89 -6.48
C GLU A 125 -2.43 -13.42 -6.30
N GLY A 126 -2.51 -13.92 -5.06
CA GLY A 126 -2.48 -15.34 -4.68
C GLY A 126 -3.81 -16.04 -4.40
#